data_AF-X1FB26-F1
#
_entry.id   AF-X1FB26-F1
#
_cell.length_a   1.000
_cell.length_b   1.000
_cell.length_c   1.000
_cell.angle_alpha   90.00
_cell.angle_beta   90.00
_cell.angle_gamma   90.00
#
_symmetry.space_group_name_H-M   'P 1'
#
loop_
_entity.id
_entity.type
_entity.pdbx_description
1 polymer ?
#
loop_
_entity_poly.entity_id
_entity_poly.type
_entity_poly.pdbx_seq_one_letter_code
_entity_poly.pdbx_strand_id
1 'polypeptide(L)' 'AEISGITFTVQEATRGSAERQCLSDRKIKEIAETCLKVEKIFNYSQDIEWCISNNKLWLLQSRAITGVIK' A
#
# COMPACT_ATOMS: atom_id res chain seq x y z
N ALA A 1 -24.72 9.18 2.31
CA ALA A 1 -25.03 8.36 3.47
C ALA A 1 -23.98 8.68 4.54
N GLU A 2 -24.38 9.38 5.59
CA GLU A 2 -23.53 9.61 6.75
C GLU A 2 -23.41 8.29 7.53
N ILE A 3 -22.22 7.69 7.51
CA ILE A 3 -21.92 6.60 8.43
C ILE A 3 -21.48 7.28 9.72
N SER A 4 -22.38 7.34 10.68
CA SER A 4 -22.20 7.96 11.99
C SER A 4 -21.03 7.30 12.72
N GLY A 5 -20.01 8.09 13.06
CA GLY A 5 -19.00 7.70 14.06
C GLY A 5 -17.56 7.52 13.58
N ILE A 6 -17.24 7.74 12.29
CA ILE A 6 -15.84 7.72 11.83
C ILE A 6 -15.33 9.15 11.65
N THR A 7 -14.58 9.64 12.65
CA THR A 7 -13.83 10.90 12.53
C THR A 7 -12.51 10.60 11.82
N PHE A 8 -12.35 11.10 10.60
CA PHE A 8 -11.07 11.07 9.89
C PHE A 8 -10.34 12.39 10.14
N THR A 9 -9.12 12.31 10.66
CA THR A 9 -8.22 13.46 10.68
C THR A 9 -7.39 13.43 9.41
N VAL A 10 -7.64 14.39 8.51
CA VAL A 10 -6.78 14.61 7.35
C VAL A 10 -5.57 15.41 7.83
N GLN A 11 -4.38 14.83 7.70
CA GLN A 11 -3.13 15.53 7.95
C GLN A 11 -2.46 15.86 6.62
N GLU A 12 -2.50 17.14 6.26
CA GLU A 12 -1.78 17.65 5.09
C GLU A 12 -0.27 17.53 5.29
N ALA A 13 0.42 17.11 4.24
CA ALA A 13 1.87 17.05 4.27
C ALA A 13 2.44 18.48 4.32
N THR A 14 3.23 18.80 5.35
CA THR A 14 4.02 20.04 5.34
C THR A 14 5.15 19.93 4.32
N ARG A 15 5.65 21.05 3.80
CA ARG A 15 6.80 21.04 2.86
C ARG A 15 7.99 20.22 3.39
N GLY A 16 8.32 20.37 4.68
CA GLY A 16 9.41 19.61 5.30
C GLY A 16 9.12 18.13 5.58
N SER A 17 7.84 17.71 5.55
CA SER A 17 7.43 16.31 5.64
C SER A 17 7.42 15.63 4.28
N ALA A 18 7.13 16.37 3.20
CA ALA A 18 7.13 15.85 1.83
C ALA A 18 8.53 15.44 1.35
N GLU A 19 9.58 16.05 1.90
CA GLU A 19 10.99 15.72 1.60
C GLU A 19 11.48 14.46 2.34
N ARG A 20 10.73 13.95 3.32
CA ARG A 20 11.09 12.73 4.05
C ARG A 20 10.36 11.53 3.46
N GLN A 21 11.05 10.39 3.45
CA GLN A 21 10.40 9.12 3.11
C GLN A 21 9.29 8.80 4.11
N CYS A 22 8.09 8.48 3.60
CA CYS A 22 6.95 8.07 4.42
C CYS A 22 7.10 6.65 5.01
N LEU A 23 8.10 5.90 4.53
CA LEU A 23 8.41 4.54 4.95
C LEU A 23 9.90 4.42 5.29
N SER A 24 10.22 3.62 6.28
CA SER A 24 11.61 3.18 6.51
C SER A 24 11.99 2.07 5.54
N ASP A 25 13.28 1.92 5.28
CA ASP A 25 13.82 0.85 4.43
C ASP A 25 13.36 -0.55 4.85
N ARG A 26 13.26 -0.79 6.16
CA ARG A 26 12.73 -2.05 6.70
C ARG A 26 11.30 -2.30 6.25
N LYS A 27 10.44 -1.27 6.28
CA LYS A 27 9.05 -1.38 5.88
C LYS A 27 8.90 -1.50 4.37
N ILE A 28 9.75 -0.80 3.60
CA ILE A 28 9.83 -0.96 2.14
C ILE A 28 10.16 -2.42 1.78
N LYS A 29 11.14 -3.02 2.44
CA LYS A 29 11.52 -4.43 2.24
C LYS A 29 10.37 -5.39 2.59
N GLU A 30 9.70 -5.18 3.72
CA GLU A 30 8.52 -5.97 4.13
C GLU A 30 7.39 -5.92 3.09
N ILE A 31 7.11 -4.74 2.54
CA ILE A 31 6.10 -4.54 1.48
C ILE A 31 6.54 -5.27 0.21
N ALA A 32 7.78 -5.07 -0.25
CA ALA A 32 8.30 -5.69 -1.47
C ALA A 32 8.25 -7.23 -1.41
N GLU A 33 8.71 -7.82 -0.31
CA GLU A 33 8.64 -9.27 -0.09
C GLU A 33 7.20 -9.79 -0.08
N THR A 34 6.26 -9.02 0.46
CA THR A 34 4.84 -9.38 0.45
C THR A 34 4.26 -9.31 -0.97
N CYS A 35 4.53 -8.25 -1.72
CA CYS A 35 4.09 -8.12 -3.11
C CYS A 35 4.61 -9.24 -4.01
N LEU A 36 5.89 -9.64 -3.85
CA LEU A 36 6.47 -10.78 -4.59
C LEU A 36 5.79 -12.11 -4.25
N LYS A 37 5.37 -12.33 -3.00
CA LYS A 37 4.58 -13.51 -2.63
C LYS A 37 3.21 -13.50 -3.30
N VAL A 38 2.56 -12.35 -3.37
CA VAL A 38 1.26 -12.19 -4.04
C VAL A 38 1.39 -12.45 -5.54
N GLU A 39 2.39 -11.86 -6.21
CA GLU A 39 2.67 -12.14 -7.62
C GLU A 39 2.88 -13.63 -7.88
N LYS A 40 3.65 -14.33 -7.02
CA LYS A 40 3.87 -15.77 -7.13
C LYS A 40 2.58 -16.59 -6.99
N ILE A 41 1.61 -16.16 -6.16
CA ILE A 41 0.33 -16.85 -5.99
C ILE A 41 -0.51 -16.77 -7.26
N PHE A 42 -0.55 -15.60 -7.91
CA PHE A 42 -1.34 -15.41 -9.12
C PHE A 42 -0.57 -15.82 -10.39
N ASN A 43 0.75 -15.93 -10.33
CA ASN A 43 1.64 -16.29 -11.44
C ASN A 43 1.61 -15.29 -12.62
N TYR A 44 1.30 -14.02 -12.31
CA TYR A 44 1.42 -12.87 -13.20
C TYR A 44 1.46 -11.59 -12.36
N SER A 45 1.97 -10.50 -12.94
CA SER A 45 2.15 -9.24 -12.22
C SER A 45 0.82 -8.66 -11.72
N GLN A 46 0.84 -8.23 -10.45
CA GLN A 46 -0.32 -7.67 -9.75
C GLN A 46 -0.14 -6.17 -9.52
N ASP A 47 -1.24 -5.44 -9.61
CA ASP A 47 -1.43 -4.13 -8.99
C ASP A 47 -2.09 -4.34 -7.62
N ILE A 48 -1.44 -3.89 -6.56
CA ILE A 48 -1.76 -4.23 -5.17
C ILE A 48 -1.98 -2.94 -4.38
N GLU A 49 -3.18 -2.78 -3.83
CA GLU A 49 -3.46 -1.75 -2.84
C GLU A 49 -3.23 -2.31 -1.44
N TRP A 50 -2.49 -1.56 -0.63
CA TRP A 50 -2.11 -1.95 0.72
C TRP A 50 -2.12 -0.73 1.65
N CYS A 51 -2.20 -0.99 2.95
CA CYS A 51 -2.04 0.03 3.97
C CYS A 51 -1.27 -0.50 5.18
N ILE A 52 -0.77 0.41 6.01
CA ILE A 52 -0.18 0.07 7.30
C ILE A 52 -1.11 0.59 8.39
N SER A 53 -1.56 -0.30 9.25
CA SER A 53 -2.37 0.06 10.43
C SER A 53 -1.87 -0.74 11.63
N ASN A 54 -1.68 -0.08 12.77
CA ASN A 54 -1.11 -0.67 13.99
C ASN A 54 0.23 -1.38 13.72
N ASN A 55 1.12 -0.73 12.94
CA ASN A 55 2.43 -1.25 12.52
C ASN A 55 2.40 -2.55 11.70
N LYS A 56 1.22 -3.00 11.28
CA LYS A 56 1.00 -4.19 10.46
C LYS A 56 0.63 -3.80 9.03
N LEU A 57 1.21 -4.51 8.07
CA LEU A 57 0.86 -4.41 6.65
C LEU A 57 -0.45 -5.18 6.39
N TRP A 58 -1.39 -4.53 5.69
CA TRP A 58 -2.65 -5.11 5.25
C TRP A 58 -2.78 -4.97 3.74
N LEU A 59 -3.23 -6.04 3.07
CA LEU A 59 -3.60 -6.00 1.66
C LEU A 59 -5.10 -5.69 1.56
N LEU A 60 -5.44 -4.68 0.76
CA LEU A 60 -6.81 -4.23 0.56
C LEU A 60 -7.37 -4.77 -0.76
N GLN A 61 -6.55 -4.75 -1.81
CA GLN A 61 -6.91 -5.23 -3.14
C GLN A 61 -5.70 -5.83 -3.85
N SER A 62 -5.92 -6.81 -4.72
CA SER A 62 -4.96 -7.29 -5.71
C SER A 62 -5.68 -7.52 -7.03
N ARG A 63 -5.17 -6.98 -8.13
CA ARG A 63 -5.73 -7.16 -9.47
C ARG A 63 -4.65 -7.41 -10.51
N ALA A 64 -4.98 -8.16 -11.55
CA ALA A 64 -4.11 -8.36 -12.71
C ALA A 64 -3.75 -7.04 -13.39
N ILE A 65 -2.48 -6.87 -13.77
CA ILE A 65 -2.11 -5.81 -14.70
C ILE A 65 -2.31 -6.34 -16.12
N THR A 66 -3.33 -5.83 -16.82
CA THR A 66 -3.76 -6.33 -18.14
C THR A 66 -3.21 -5.53 -19.33
N GLY A 67 -2.48 -4.44 -19.07
CA GLY A 67 -1.98 -3.51 -20.11
C GLY A 67 -0.51 -3.68 -20.49
N VAL A 68 0.23 -4.60 -19.87
CA VAL A 68 1.63 -4.86 -20.22
C VAL A 68 1.66 -5.99 -21.25
N ILE A 69 1.44 -5.65 -22.52
CA ILE A 69 1.83 -6.54 -23.62
C ILE A 69 3.36 -6.54 -23.61
N LYS A 70 3.98 -7.71 -23.37
CA LYS A 70 5.40 -7.92 -23.66
C LYS A 70 5.63 -7.94 -25.16
#